data_AF-A0A966B5P2-F1
#
_entry.id   AF-A0A966B5P2-F1
#
_cell.length_a   1.000
_cell.length_b   1.000
_cell.length_c   1.000
_cell.angle_alpha   90.00
_cell.angle_beta   90.00
_cell.angle_gamma   90.00
#
_symmetry.space_group_name_H-M   'P 1'
#
loop_
_entity.id
_entity.type
_entity.pdbx_description
1 polymer ?
#
loop_
_entity_poly.entity_id
_entity_poly.type
_entity_poly.pdbx_seq_one_letter_code
_entity_poly.pdbx_strand_id
1 'polypeptide(L)' 'MNGYKNKKKRKNYYVIYNLKNGSHVKSNGFDIGKWTSGDLRQDPSPCWNRDSNKIIVPGLSDNGKSRQLFILNIESN' A
#
# COMPACT_ATOMS: atom_id res chain seq x y z
N MET A 1 -3.57 -2.17 10.05
CA MET A 1 -2.71 -2.11 8.84
C MET A 1 -2.02 -0.77 8.86
N ASN A 2 -0.70 -0.75 8.65
CA ASN A 2 0.10 0.47 8.74
C ASN A 2 0.88 0.69 7.43
N GLY A 3 0.82 1.91 6.89
CA GLY A 3 1.63 2.36 5.77
C GLY A 3 2.95 2.97 6.22
N TYR A 4 4.03 2.73 5.49
CA TYR A 4 5.32 3.38 5.70
C TYR A 4 5.95 3.79 4.36
N LYS A 5 6.39 5.04 4.29
CA LYS A 5 7.08 5.62 3.14
C LYS A 5 8.59 5.53 3.29
N ASN A 6 9.26 4.86 2.36
CA ASN A 6 10.70 4.91 2.20
C ASN A 6 11.08 5.98 1.16
N LYS A 7 11.51 7.15 1.62
CA LYS A 7 11.90 8.27 0.73
C LYS A 7 13.11 7.95 -0.16
N LYS A 8 14.11 7.23 0.36
CA LYS A 8 15.32 6.87 -0.39
C LYS A 8 14.98 5.95 -1.57
N LYS A 9 14.08 4.99 -1.35
CA LYS A 9 13.60 4.06 -2.38
C LYS A 9 12.42 4.59 -3.19
N ARG A 10 11.85 5.76 -2.82
CA ARG A 10 10.60 6.32 -3.35
C ARG A 10 9.48 5.29 -3.41
N LYS A 11 9.31 4.53 -2.33
CA LYS A 11 8.32 3.46 -2.25
C LYS A 11 7.48 3.54 -0.99
N ASN A 12 6.18 3.29 -1.13
CA ASN A 12 5.28 3.01 -0.02
C ASN A 12 5.17 1.51 0.20
N TYR A 13 5.13 1.12 1.47
CA TYR A 13 4.95 -0.24 1.91
C TYR A 13 3.80 -0.29 2.88
N TYR A 14 3.06 -1.39 2.85
CA TYR A 14 1.97 -1.67 3.77
C TYR A 14 2.26 -2.95 4.55
N VAL A 15 2.09 -2.87 5.87
CA VAL A 15 2.17 -4.02 6.79
C VAL A 15 0.77 -4.38 7.24
N ILE A 16 0.40 -5.63 6.99
CA ILE A 16 -0.86 -6.23 7.42
C ILE A 16 -0.54 -7.13 8.62
N TYR A 17 -1.26 -6.93 9.71
CA TYR A 17 -1.11 -7.69 10.95
C TYR A 17 -2.42 -8.40 11.24
N ASN A 18 -2.36 -9.71 11.47
CA ASN A 18 -3.49 -10.52 11.88
C ASN A 18 -3.56 -10.56 13.42
N LEU A 19 -4.52 -9.84 13.99
CA LEU A 19 -4.69 -9.74 15.44
C LEU A 19 -5.03 -11.08 16.11
N LYS A 20 -5.64 -12.02 15.37
CA LYS A 20 -6.08 -13.30 15.94
C LYS A 20 -4.90 -14.22 16.25
N ASN A 21 -3.89 -14.28 15.38
CA ASN A 21 -2.77 -15.22 15.50
C ASN A 21 -1.39 -14.53 15.56
N GLY A 22 -1.34 -13.20 15.52
CA GLY A 22 -0.11 -12.42 15.58
C GLY A 22 0.76 -12.47 14.32
N SER A 23 0.33 -13.16 13.27
CA SER A 23 1.07 -13.21 11.99
C SER A 23 1.02 -11.86 11.28
N HIS A 24 2.03 -11.58 10.45
CA HIS A 24 2.07 -10.36 9.66
C HIS A 24 2.77 -10.57 8.33
N VAL A 25 2.40 -9.73 7.36
CA VAL A 25 3.02 -9.70 6.03
C VAL A 25 3.28 -8.26 5.62
N LYS A 26 4.37 -8.05 4.89
CA LYS A 26 4.72 -6.78 4.27
C LYS A 26 4.54 -6.89 2.77
N SER A 27 3.79 -5.96 2.20
CA SER A 27 3.61 -5.85 0.75
C SER A 27 4.90 -5.47 0.02
N ASN A 28 4.90 -5.71 -1.29
CA ASN A 28 5.87 -5.11 -2.21
C ASN A 28 5.80 -3.58 -2.15
N GLY A 29 6.90 -2.93 -2.54
CA GLY A 29 6.96 -1.46 -2.52
C GLY A 29 6.34 -0.83 -3.75
N PHE A 30 5.35 0.04 -3.56
CA PHE A 30 4.66 0.79 -4.60
C PHE A 30 5.35 2.12 -4.86
N ASP A 31 5.61 2.42 -6.13
CA ASP A 31 6.29 3.66 -6.52
C ASP A 31 5.40 4.89 -6.21
N ILE A 32 6.03 5.90 -5.59
CA ILE A 32 5.40 7.18 -5.24
C ILE A 32 5.92 8.33 -6.12
N GLY A 33 6.96 8.05 -6.90
CA GLY A 33 7.62 8.95 -7.83
C GLY A 33 8.17 10.20 -7.17
N LYS A 34 8.00 11.33 -7.85
CA LYS A 34 8.40 12.65 -7.36
C LYS A 34 7.48 13.22 -6.27
N TRP A 35 6.37 12.54 -5.97
CA TRP A 35 5.35 13.01 -5.02
C TRP A 35 5.73 12.60 -3.59
N THR A 36 6.79 13.22 -3.08
CA THR A 36 7.36 12.85 -1.77
C THR A 36 6.79 13.66 -0.60
N SER A 37 6.11 14.79 -0.87
CA SER A 37 5.53 15.72 0.10
C SER A 37 4.40 16.59 -0.51
N GLY A 38 3.64 17.31 0.33
CA GLY A 38 2.57 18.24 -0.07
C GLY A 38 1.15 17.70 0.16
N ASP A 39 0.13 18.48 -0.22
CA ASP A 39 -1.30 18.15 -0.09
C ASP A 39 -1.74 16.93 -0.91
N LEU A 40 -0.90 16.50 -1.84
CA LEU A 40 -1.01 15.24 -2.57
C LEU A 40 -0.62 14.04 -1.68
N ARG A 41 -1.16 13.98 -0.47
CA ARG A 41 -1.01 12.86 0.47
C ARG A 41 -1.53 11.59 -0.20
N GLN A 42 -0.74 10.52 -0.11
CA GLN A 42 -1.04 9.22 -0.71
C GLN A 42 -1.76 8.29 0.28
N ASP A 43 -2.41 8.86 1.31
CA ASP A 43 -3.19 8.14 2.32
C ASP A 43 -4.69 8.48 2.22
N PRO A 44 -5.40 8.09 1.16
CA PRO A 44 -6.76 7.62 1.41
C PRO A 44 -6.62 6.35 2.26
N SER A 45 -7.28 6.33 3.42
CA SER A 45 -7.32 5.17 4.30
C SER A 45 -7.48 3.89 3.47
N PRO A 46 -6.62 2.88 3.64
CA PRO A 46 -6.67 1.66 2.85
C PRO A 46 -8.05 1.02 2.94
N CYS A 47 -8.70 0.85 1.79
CA CYS A 47 -10.06 0.35 1.73
C CYS A 47 -10.05 -1.18 1.67
N TRP A 48 -10.51 -1.80 2.74
CA TRP A 48 -10.71 -3.25 2.81
C TRP A 48 -11.98 -3.67 2.07
N ASN A 49 -11.95 -4.83 1.43
CA ASN A 49 -13.19 -5.50 1.03
C ASN A 49 -13.88 -6.15 2.25
N ARG A 50 -15.15 -6.53 2.09
CA ARG A 50 -15.96 -7.12 3.17
C ARG A 50 -15.38 -8.43 3.71
N ASP A 51 -14.75 -9.23 2.84
CA ASP A 51 -14.13 -10.51 3.23
C ASP A 51 -12.78 -10.34 3.92
N SER A 52 -12.28 -9.10 4.05
CA SER A 52 -11.00 -8.79 4.68
C SER A 52 -9.80 -9.54 4.07
N ASN A 53 -9.83 -9.81 2.77
CA ASN A 53 -8.75 -10.48 2.03
C ASN A 53 -8.17 -9.64 0.89
N LYS A 54 -8.70 -8.43 0.66
CA LYS A 54 -8.20 -7.49 -0.33
C LYS A 54 -8.19 -6.07 0.21
N ILE A 55 -7.19 -5.30 -0.21
CA ILE A 55 -7.07 -3.88 0.11
C ILE A 55 -6.77 -3.08 -1.16
N ILE A 56 -7.47 -1.96 -1.36
CA ILE A 56 -7.12 -0.98 -2.40
C ILE A 56 -6.10 0.02 -1.85
N VAL A 57 -5.01 0.24 -2.58
CA VAL A 57 -3.95 1.21 -2.26
C VAL A 57 -3.57 2.05 -3.49
N PRO A 58 -3.27 3.35 -3.31
CA PRO A 58 -2.80 4.20 -4.41
C PRO A 58 -1.31 3.99 -4.72
N GLY A 59 -0.96 4.03 -6.01
CA GLY A 59 0.42 3.99 -6.48
C GLY A 59 0.59 4.69 -7.83
N LEU A 60 1.81 4.68 -8.37
CA LEU A 60 2.06 5.02 -9.76
C LEU A 60 2.04 3.77 -10.64
N SER A 61 1.55 3.92 -11.87
CA SER A 61 1.72 2.92 -12.92
C SER A 61 3.19 2.60 -13.17
N ASP A 62 3.49 1.45 -13.78
CA ASP A 62 4.86 0.99 -14.00
C ASP A 62 5.73 1.98 -14.80
N ASN A 63 5.11 2.76 -15.70
CA ASN A 63 5.77 3.82 -16.46
C ASN A 63 5.88 5.16 -15.70
N GLY A 64 5.38 5.24 -14.47
CA GLY A 64 5.39 6.43 -13.61
C GLY A 64 4.50 7.59 -14.07
N LYS A 65 3.74 7.45 -15.16
CA LYS A 65 3.00 8.56 -15.80
C LYS A 65 1.63 8.82 -15.21
N SER A 66 1.00 7.82 -14.59
CA SER A 66 -0.36 7.93 -14.06
C SER A 66 -0.45 7.44 -12.62
N ARG A 67 -1.37 8.02 -11.85
CA ARG A 67 -1.78 7.47 -10.55
C ARG A 67 -2.85 6.41 -10.79
N GLN A 68 -2.71 5.29 -10.12
CA GLN A 68 -3.64 4.17 -10.23
C GLN A 68 -3.94 3.61 -8.85
N LEU A 69 -5.04 2.86 -8.78
CA LEU A 69 -5.39 2.06 -7.63
C LEU A 69 -4.91 0.63 -7.88
N PHE A 70 -4.21 0.08 -6.90
CA PHE A 70 -3.72 -1.29 -6.89
C PHE A 70 -4.49 -2.09 -5.86
N ILE A 71 -4.70 -3.37 -6.16
CA ILE A 71 -5.30 -4.32 -5.23
C ILE A 71 -4.19 -5.17 -4.62
N LEU A 72 -4.10 -5.15 -3.30
CA LEU A 72 -3.33 -6.10 -2.52
C LEU A 72 -4.22 -7.30 -2.19
N ASN A 73 -3.88 -8.47 -2.71
CA ASN A 73 -4.48 -9.74 -2.27
C ASN A 73 -3.72 -10.23 -1.04
N ILE A 74 -4.46 -10.66 -0.02
CA ILE A 74 -3.92 -11.25 1.20
C ILE A 74 -4.30 -12.72 1.16
N GLU A 75 -3.29 -13.57 0.97
CA GLU A 75 -3.46 -15.01 0.91
C GLU A 75 -2.99 -15.62 2.23
N SER A 76 -3.79 -16.53 2.77
CA SER A 76 -3.36 -17.39 3.87
C SER A 76 -2.66 -18.60 3.26
N ASN A 77 -1.46 -18.92 3.75
CA ASN A 77 -0.84 -20.22 3.48
C ASN A 77 -1.63 -21.34 4.18
#